data_AF-A0A4Q3H1X2-F1
#
_entry.id   AF-A0A4Q3H1X2-F1
#
_cell.length_a   1.000
_cell.length_b   1.000
_cell.length_c   1.000
_cell.angle_alpha   90.00
_cell.angle_beta   90.00
_cell.angle_gamma   90.00
#
_symmetry.space_group_name_H-M   'P 1'
#
loop_
_entity.id
_entity.type
_entity.pdbx_description
1 polymer ?
#
loop_
_entity_poly.entity_id
_entity_poly.type
_entity_poly.pdbx_seq_one_letter_code
_entity_poly.pdbx_strand_id
1 'polypeptide(L)' 'LYSYIIHHRPAPGFTPPYSIAVVELEEGPRMMTNIVDCPQTPEALQLDMKVEVKFEALDDKITLPLFVPAKG' A
#
# COMPACT_ATOMS: atom_id res chain seq x y z
N LEU A 1 -1.04 -0.19 9.53
CA LEU A 1 -1.40 -1.21 8.50
C LEU A 1 -2.38 -2.20 9.12
N TYR A 2 -3.63 -2.27 8.69
CA TYR A 2 -4.64 -3.11 9.37
C TYR A 2 -4.62 -4.56 8.90
N SER A 3 -4.65 -4.79 7.59
CA SER A 3 -4.53 -6.12 6.99
C SER A 3 -3.97 -6.02 5.56
N TYR A 4 -3.44 -7.12 5.03
CA TYR A 4 -2.95 -7.14 3.65
C TYR A 4 -2.91 -8.56 3.07
N ILE A 5 -2.82 -8.62 1.75
CA ILE A 5 -2.39 -9.80 1.00
C ILE A 5 -1.19 -9.43 0.11
N ILE A 6 -0.30 -10.39 -0.15
CA ILE A 6 0.77 -10.23 -1.15
C ILE A 6 0.38 -11.04 -2.38
N HIS A 7 0.17 -10.35 -3.49
CA HIS A 7 -0.19 -10.96 -4.75
C HIS A 7 1.09 -11.27 -5.55
N HIS A 8 1.40 -12.56 -5.71
CA HIS A 8 2.55 -13.04 -6.49
C HIS A 8 2.22 -13.29 -7.96
N ARG A 9 0.94 -13.34 -8.32
CA ARG A 9 0.51 -13.54 -9.71
C ARG A 9 0.50 -12.20 -10.46
N PRO A 10 0.89 -12.19 -11.74
CA PRO A 10 0.77 -10.99 -12.55
C PRO A 10 -0.70 -10.65 -12.80
N ALA A 11 -1.01 -9.35 -12.81
CA ALA A 11 -2.30 -8.80 -13.20
C ALA A 11 -2.08 -7.58 -14.12
N PRO A 12 -2.98 -7.28 -15.06
CA PRO A 12 -2.84 -6.11 -15.93
C PRO A 12 -2.65 -4.82 -15.12
N GLY A 13 -1.60 -4.06 -15.42
CA GLY A 13 -1.27 -2.82 -14.71
C GLY A 13 -0.51 -2.97 -13.39
N PHE A 14 -0.21 -4.20 -12.96
CA PHE A 14 0.54 -4.45 -11.72
C PHE A 14 1.74 -5.37 -11.95
N THR A 15 2.89 -4.99 -11.37
CA THR A 15 4.10 -5.82 -11.40
C THR A 15 4.21 -6.60 -10.10
N PRO A 16 4.13 -7.96 -10.12
CA PRO A 16 4.27 -8.76 -8.91
C PRO A 16 5.73 -8.83 -8.42
N PRO A 17 5.96 -9.02 -7.11
CA PRO A 17 4.96 -9.05 -6.04
C PRO A 17 4.45 -7.64 -5.69
N TYR A 18 3.18 -7.52 -5.34
CA TYR A 18 2.59 -6.27 -4.82
C TYR A 18 1.57 -6.58 -3.71
N SER A 19 1.44 -5.67 -2.76
CA SER A 19 0.47 -5.79 -1.66
C SER A 19 -0.85 -5.15 -2.02
N ILE A 20 -1.96 -5.77 -1.62
CA ILE A 20 -3.26 -5.11 -1.51
C ILE A 20 -3.54 -5.04 -0.02
N ALA A 21 -3.64 -3.82 0.50
CA ALA A 21 -3.71 -3.53 1.92
C ALA A 21 -4.99 -2.79 2.28
N VAL A 22 -5.46 -3.04 3.50
CA VAL A 22 -6.42 -2.21 4.20
C VAL A 22 -5.63 -1.36 5.21
N VAL A 23 -5.69 -0.05 5.04
CA VAL A 23 -5.08 0.93 5.95
C VAL A 23 -6.19 1.55 6.78
N GLU A 24 -6.05 1.49 8.10
CA GLU A 24 -6.87 2.26 9.03
C GLU A 24 -6.20 3.62 9.24
N LEU A 25 -6.92 4.69 8.93
CA LEU A 25 -6.45 6.07 9.10
C LEU A 25 -6.69 6.53 10.54
N GLU A 26 -5.94 7.54 10.98
CA GLU A 26 -6.05 8.07 12.35
C GLU A 26 -7.44 8.64 12.67
N GLU A 27 -8.14 9.12 11.64
CA GLU A 27 -9.51 9.61 11.73
C GLU A 27 -10.54 8.48 11.93
N GLY A 28 -10.12 7.21 11.87
CA GLY A 28 -10.95 6.01 12.01
C GLY A 28 -11.43 5.27 10.74
N PRO A 29 -11.51 5.85 9.52
CA PRO A 29 -11.96 5.11 8.35
C PRO A 29 -10.88 4.13 7.84
N ARG A 30 -11.32 3.15 7.06
CA ARG A 30 -10.46 2.15 6.41
C ARG A 30 -10.44 2.34 4.91
N MET A 31 -9.25 2.33 4.34
CA MET A 31 -9.01 2.53 2.92
C MET A 31 -8.31 1.31 2.33
N MET A 32 -8.82 0.83 1.18
CA MET A 32 -8.13 -0.19 0.39
C MET A 32 -7.14 0.49 -0.56
N THR A 33 -5.87 0.07 -0.52
CA THR A 33 -4.76 0.69 -1.24
C THR A 33 -3.58 -0.29 -1.37
N ASN A 34 -2.46 0.13 -1.95
CA ASN A 34 -1.22 -0.64 -2.02
C ASN A 34 -0.17 -0.02 -1.08
N ILE A 35 0.71 -0.85 -0.51
CA ILE A 35 1.91 -0.37 0.18
C ILE A 35 3.09 -0.43 -0.79
N VAL A 36 3.71 0.72 -1.06
CA VAL A 36 4.80 0.89 -2.02
C VAL A 36 6.08 1.35 -1.33
N ASP A 37 7.17 1.46 -2.10
CA ASP A 37 8.51 1.84 -1.64
C ASP A 37 9.09 0.96 -0.52
N CYS A 38 8.66 -0.30 -0.45
CA CYS A 38 9.23 -1.30 0.47
C CYS A 38 9.21 -2.72 -0.13
N PRO A 39 10.02 -3.63 0.41
CA PRO A 39 9.93 -5.05 0.04
C PRO A 39 8.52 -5.59 0.30
N GLN A 40 7.99 -6.36 -0.64
CA GLN A 40 6.66 -6.96 -0.54
C GLN A 40 6.78 -8.34 0.13
N THR A 41 7.17 -8.34 1.40
CA THR A 41 7.35 -9.53 2.22
C THR A 41 6.73 -9.35 3.61
N PRO A 42 6.37 -10.45 4.32
CA PRO A 42 5.79 -10.34 5.66
C PRO A 42 6.70 -9.66 6.68
N GLU A 43 8.02 -9.75 6.51
CA GLU A 43 9.00 -9.14 7.40
C GLU A 43 8.99 -7.61 7.29
N ALA A 44 8.78 -7.09 6.08
CA ALA A 44 8.70 -5.66 5.81
C ALA A 44 7.30 -5.07 6.07
N LEU A 45 6.24 -5.85 5.82
CA LEU A 45 4.85 -5.47 6.02
C LEU A 45 4.32 -6.00 7.37
N GLN A 46 4.80 -5.41 8.45
CA GLN A 46 4.32 -5.73 9.79
C GLN A 46 2.93 -5.13 10.02
N LEU A 47 2.00 -5.92 10.58
CA LEU A 47 0.70 -5.38 11.00
C LEU A 47 0.91 -4.27 12.04
N ASP A 48 -0.03 -3.32 12.06
CA ASP A 48 -0.01 -2.13 12.91
C ASP A 48 1.16 -1.15 12.68
N MET A 49 2.03 -1.40 11.69
CA MET A 49 3.08 -0.44 11.33
C MET A 49 2.48 0.90 10.87
N LYS A 50 3.18 1.99 11.20
CA LYS A 50 2.84 3.34 10.74
C LYS A 50 3.09 3.46 9.24
N VAL A 51 2.14 4.07 8.55
CA VAL A 51 2.19 4.30 7.11
C VAL A 51 1.79 5.75 6.81
N GLU A 52 2.34 6.31 5.74
CA GLU A 52 2.05 7.66 5.28
C GLU A 52 1.53 7.60 3.85
N VAL A 53 0.62 8.52 3.52
CA VAL A 53 0.08 8.61 2.16
C VAL A 53 1.14 9.14 1.19
N LYS A 54 1.27 8.48 0.04
CA LYS A 54 2.04 8.92 -1.11
C LYS A 54 1.10 8.98 -2.31
N PHE A 55 0.97 10.16 -2.89
CA PHE A 55 0.18 10.35 -4.10
C PHE A 55 1.03 10.03 -5.33
N GLU A 56 0.57 9.10 -6.15
CA GLU A 56 1.23 8.71 -7.40
C GLU A 56 0.32 8.98 -8.60
N ALA A 57 0.86 9.68 -9.60
CA ALA A 57 0.14 9.93 -10.84
C ALA A 57 0.12 8.65 -11.68
N LEU A 58 -1.07 8.13 -11.94
CA LEU A 58 -1.27 7.02 -12.86
C LEU A 58 -1.20 7.50 -14.32
N ASP A 59 -1.77 8.69 -14.57
CA ASP A 59 -1.74 9.41 -15.84
C ASP A 59 -1.93 10.92 -15.60
N ASP A 60 -2.05 11.70 -16.68
CA ASP A 60 -2.21 13.17 -16.62
C ASP A 60 -3.49 13.64 -15.92
N LYS A 61 -4.44 12.74 -15.62
CA LYS A 61 -5.76 13.06 -15.07
C LYS A 61 -6.04 12.38 -13.73
N ILE A 62 -5.36 11.27 -13.43
CA ILE A 62 -5.65 10.40 -12.30
C ILE A 62 -4.42 10.32 -11.40
N THR A 63 -4.62 10.69 -10.13
CA THR A 63 -3.64 10.50 -9.06
C THR A 63 -4.25 9.58 -8.00
N LEU A 64 -3.53 8.51 -7.68
CA LEU A 64 -3.95 7.52 -6.71
C LEU A 64 -3.27 7.75 -5.35
N PRO A 65 -4.02 7.68 -4.23
CA PRO A 65 -3.44 7.64 -2.91
C PRO A 65 -2.91 6.22 -2.62
N LEU A 66 -1.59 6.08 -2.67
CA LEU A 66 -0.85 4.91 -2.22
C LEU A 66 -0.30 5.18 -0.81
N PHE A 67 0.28 4.17 -0.18
CA PHE A 67 0.88 4.31 1.16
C PHE A 67 2.30 3.76 1.19
N VAL A 68 3.15 4.37 2.00
CA VAL A 68 4.53 3.93 2.23
C VAL A 68 4.75 3.73 3.73
N PRO A 69 5.71 2.90 4.16
CA PRO A 69 6.14 2.87 5.56
C PRO A 69 6.53 4.28 6.02
N ALA A 70 5.97 4.73 7.15
CA ALA A 70 6.33 6.01 7.71
C ALA A 70 7.82 6.01 8.09
N LYS A 71 8.54 7.08 7.75
CA LYS A 71 9.88 7.27 8.28
C LYS A 71 9.72 7.73 9.72
N GLY A 72 10.09 6.87 10.67
CA GLY A 72 10.02 7.16 12.10
C GLY A 72 10.78 8.42 12.50
#